data_AF-A0A9X3J0D0-F1
#
_entry.id   AF-A0A9X3J0D0-F1
#
_cell.length_a   1.000
_cell.length_b   1.000
_cell.length_c   1.000
_cell.angle_alpha   90.00
_cell.angle_beta   90.00
_cell.angle_gamma   90.00
#
_symmetry.space_group_name_H-M   'P 1'
#
loop_
_entity.id
_entity.type
_entity.pdbx_description
1 polymer ?
#
loop_
_entity_poly.entity_id
_entity_poly.type
_entity_poly.pdbx_seq_one_letter_code
_entity_poly.pdbx_strand_id
1 'polypeptide(L)'
;MSGPDRQEAAVELMLQFAARTGLTSDRPPRRYLWTDAFAVCNLLGLAQAWGSAPLYDVAVRLVDQVHHVLGRHRPDDPRAGRWISGLSPEAGEAHPTRGGLRIGKPLPERGPDEPFDPDLEWERDGQYYHYLTKWMHALDRLSRVTGDRVGNGLARELAAAAHAGFTYAPRPGRASGCTGR
;
A
#
# COMPACT_ATOMS: atom_id res chain seq x y z
N MET A 1 4.81 -9.16 32.47
CA MET A 1 3.66 -9.56 31.62
C MET A 1 3.92 -10.92 31.04
N SER A 2 2.97 -11.84 31.19
CA SER A 2 3.06 -13.19 30.64
C SER A 2 2.90 -13.16 29.10
N GLY A 3 3.09 -14.30 28.43
CA GLY A 3 2.83 -14.43 26.98
C GLY A 3 1.39 -14.06 26.58
N PRO A 4 0.36 -14.58 27.27
CA PRO A 4 -1.05 -14.25 27.03
C PRO A 4 -1.37 -12.76 27.16
N ASP A 5 -0.91 -12.08 28.23
CA ASP A 5 -1.21 -10.65 28.45
C ASP A 5 -0.69 -9.75 27.32
N ARG A 6 0.46 -10.12 26.73
CA ARG A 6 1.07 -9.34 25.64
C ARG A 6 0.30 -9.49 24.32
N GLN A 7 -0.28 -10.66 24.08
CA GLN A 7 -1.07 -10.89 22.86
C GLN A 7 -2.42 -10.20 22.94
N GLU A 8 -3.06 -10.20 24.11
CA GLU A 8 -4.32 -9.49 24.34
C GLU A 8 -4.15 -7.98 24.15
N ALA A 9 -3.10 -7.40 24.74
CA ALA A 9 -2.74 -6.01 24.50
C ALA A 9 -2.49 -5.71 23.01
N ALA A 10 -1.84 -6.63 22.27
CA ALA A 10 -1.61 -6.45 20.84
C ALA A 10 -2.91 -6.46 20.02
N VAL A 11 -3.85 -7.35 20.35
CA VAL A 11 -5.17 -7.38 19.71
C VAL A 11 -5.94 -6.11 20.00
N GLU A 12 -5.97 -5.66 21.26
CA GLU A 12 -6.62 -4.41 21.63
C GLU A 12 -6.05 -3.22 20.84
N LEU A 13 -4.72 -3.11 20.76
CA LEU A 13 -4.06 -2.06 19.98
C LEU A 13 -4.44 -2.09 18.49
N MET A 14 -4.54 -3.28 17.89
CA MET A 14 -4.93 -3.43 16.49
C MET A 14 -6.40 -3.07 16.24
N LEU A 15 -7.30 -3.43 17.16
CA LEU A 15 -8.72 -3.04 17.08
C LEU A 15 -8.90 -1.53 17.28
N GLN A 16 -8.17 -0.93 18.22
CA GLN A 16 -8.15 0.52 18.39
C GLN A 16 -7.56 1.22 17.16
N PHE A 17 -6.50 0.69 16.55
CA PHE A 17 -5.96 1.19 15.29
C PHE A 17 -7.03 1.18 14.18
N ALA A 18 -7.73 0.06 14.01
CA ALA A 18 -8.81 -0.07 13.03
C ALA A 18 -9.91 0.97 13.26
N ALA A 19 -10.37 1.14 14.52
CA ALA A 19 -11.40 2.12 14.85
C ALA A 19 -10.93 3.56 14.61
N ARG A 20 -9.72 3.93 15.08
CA ARG A 20 -9.20 5.31 14.98
C ARG A 20 -8.94 5.75 13.54
N THR A 21 -8.66 4.81 12.63
CA THR A 21 -8.35 5.09 11.23
C THR A 21 -9.57 5.01 10.30
N GLY A 22 -10.76 4.78 10.85
CA GLY A 22 -12.00 4.67 10.05
C GLY A 22 -12.12 3.33 9.31
N LEU A 23 -11.37 2.31 9.73
CA LEU A 23 -11.54 0.97 9.17
C LEU A 23 -12.80 0.31 9.72
N THR A 24 -13.06 0.43 11.03
CA THR A 24 -14.19 -0.22 11.72
C THR A 24 -15.11 0.77 12.44
N SER A 25 -15.05 2.05 12.06
CA SER A 25 -15.90 3.11 12.60
C SER A 25 -16.41 4.02 11.48
N ASP A 26 -17.34 4.92 11.79
CA ASP A 26 -17.89 5.91 10.84
C ASP A 26 -16.94 7.09 10.58
N ARG A 27 -15.71 7.04 11.09
CA ARG A 27 -14.70 8.08 10.82
C ARG A 27 -14.26 8.02 9.36
N PRO A 28 -13.90 9.16 8.74
CA PRO A 28 -13.30 9.17 7.42
C PRO A 28 -12.05 8.26 7.35
N PRO A 29 -11.92 7.42 6.30
CA PRO A 29 -10.75 6.56 6.14
C PRO A 29 -9.44 7.34 6.10
N ARG A 30 -8.48 6.94 6.95
CA ARG A 30 -7.11 7.47 6.94
C ARG A 30 -6.14 6.33 6.65
N ARG A 31 -5.70 6.24 5.40
CA ARG A 31 -4.77 5.22 4.94
C ARG A 31 -3.36 5.79 4.81
N TYR A 32 -2.38 5.00 5.19
CA TYR A 32 -0.95 5.28 5.01
C TYR A 32 -0.23 3.97 4.72
N LEU A 33 0.21 3.80 3.47
CA LEU A 33 0.52 2.50 2.86
C LEU A 33 1.52 1.67 3.68
N TRP A 34 2.56 2.30 4.25
CA TRP A 34 3.54 1.60 5.08
C TRP A 34 2.93 1.08 6.37
N THR A 35 2.25 1.95 7.12
CA THR A 35 1.59 1.60 8.38
C THR A 35 0.54 0.51 8.16
N ASP A 36 -0.25 0.64 7.09
CA ASP A 36 -1.28 -0.33 6.74
C ASP A 36 -0.68 -1.70 6.36
N ALA A 37 0.47 -1.72 5.68
CA ALA A 37 1.14 -2.98 5.35
C ALA A 37 1.55 -3.76 6.62
N PHE A 38 2.09 -3.06 7.63
CA PHE A 38 2.37 -3.68 8.93
C PHE A 38 1.10 -4.10 9.66
N ALA A 39 0.05 -3.28 9.62
CA ALA A 39 -1.22 -3.60 10.24
C ALA A 39 -1.83 -4.88 9.67
N VAL A 40 -1.82 -5.07 8.34
CA VAL A 40 -2.24 -6.33 7.71
C VAL A 40 -1.42 -7.50 8.23
N CYS A 41 -0.09 -7.39 8.25
CA CYS A 41 0.77 -8.48 8.73
C CYS A 41 0.52 -8.83 10.21
N ASN A 42 0.29 -7.81 11.05
CA ASN A 42 0.00 -7.98 12.47
C ASN A 42 -1.36 -8.66 12.69
N LEU A 43 -2.41 -8.20 12.00
CA LEU A 43 -3.74 -8.79 12.08
C LEU A 43 -3.72 -10.27 11.67
N LEU A 44 -3.05 -10.59 10.56
CA LEU A 44 -2.91 -11.98 10.10
C LEU A 44 -2.13 -12.85 11.09
N GLY A 45 -1.03 -12.32 11.66
CA GLY A 45 -0.24 -13.04 12.65
C GLY A 45 -1.03 -13.33 13.93
N LEU A 46 -1.77 -12.33 14.43
CA LEU A 46 -2.63 -12.48 15.61
C LEU A 46 -3.81 -13.43 15.34
N ALA A 47 -4.46 -13.31 14.19
CA ALA A 47 -5.55 -14.18 13.78
C ALA A 47 -5.11 -15.66 13.74
N GLN A 48 -3.92 -15.93 13.20
CA GLN A 48 -3.35 -17.28 13.15
C GLN A 48 -3.00 -17.81 14.54
N ALA A 49 -2.44 -16.98 15.41
CA ALA A 49 -2.05 -17.37 16.77
C ALA A 49 -3.25 -17.68 17.68
N TRP A 50 -4.37 -16.98 17.49
CA TRP A 50 -5.56 -17.09 18.34
C TRP A 50 -6.71 -17.91 17.72
N GLY A 51 -6.61 -18.27 16.44
CA GLY A 51 -7.73 -18.86 15.71
C GLY A 51 -8.93 -17.92 15.56
N SER A 52 -8.68 -16.60 15.55
CA SER A 52 -9.73 -15.59 15.57
C SER A 52 -10.14 -15.18 14.15
N ALA A 53 -11.24 -15.76 13.66
CA ALA A 53 -11.85 -15.38 12.39
C ALA A 53 -12.13 -13.87 12.26
N PRO A 54 -12.62 -13.16 13.29
CA PRO A 54 -12.85 -11.71 13.20
C PRO A 54 -11.60 -10.88 12.86
N LEU A 55 -10.41 -11.30 13.29
CA LEU A 55 -9.17 -10.58 12.96
C LEU A 55 -8.77 -10.75 11.48
N TYR A 56 -9.11 -11.88 10.87
CA TYR A 56 -8.94 -12.07 9.42
C TYR A 56 -9.83 -11.12 8.63
N ASP A 57 -11.09 -10.99 9.03
CA ASP A 57 -12.05 -10.09 8.35
C ASP A 57 -11.58 -8.64 8.40
N VAL A 58 -11.02 -8.21 9.54
CA VAL A 58 -10.41 -6.87 9.68
C VAL A 58 -9.20 -6.72 8.73
N ALA A 59 -8.36 -7.74 8.57
CA ALA A 59 -7.22 -7.68 7.64
C ALA A 59 -7.68 -7.58 6.18
N VAL A 60 -8.67 -8.38 5.77
CA VAL A 60 -9.25 -8.35 4.42
C VAL A 60 -9.88 -6.99 4.14
N ARG A 61 -10.68 -6.48 5.08
CA ARG A 61 -11.30 -5.14 4.97
C ARG A 61 -10.25 -4.03 4.87
N LEU A 62 -9.12 -4.16 5.57
CA LEU A 62 -8.04 -3.18 5.50
C LEU A 62 -7.41 -3.17 4.10
N VAL A 63 -7.15 -4.34 3.52
CA VAL A 63 -6.61 -4.45 2.16
C VAL A 63 -7.56 -3.81 1.15
N ASP A 64 -8.85 -4.13 1.24
CA ASP A 64 -9.89 -3.55 0.39
C ASP A 64 -9.97 -2.02 0.51
N GLN A 65 -10.02 -1.49 1.74
CA GLN A 65 -10.07 -0.04 1.96
C GLN A 65 -8.78 0.65 1.50
N VAL A 66 -7.61 0.02 1.63
CA VAL A 66 -6.35 0.57 1.09
C VAL A 66 -6.40 0.67 -0.43
N HIS A 67 -6.89 -0.36 -1.12
CA HIS A 67 -7.03 -0.33 -2.58
C HIS A 67 -7.99 0.75 -3.04
N HIS A 68 -9.16 0.86 -2.40
CA HIS A 68 -10.14 1.89 -2.71
C HIS A 68 -9.67 3.32 -2.43
N VAL A 69 -8.91 3.52 -1.37
CA VAL A 69 -8.39 4.85 -1.02
C VAL A 69 -7.15 5.15 -1.86
N LEU A 70 -6.10 4.35 -1.75
CA LEU A 70 -4.77 4.64 -2.30
C LEU A 70 -4.57 4.20 -3.75
N GLY A 71 -5.40 3.33 -4.29
CA GLY A 71 -5.41 2.98 -5.73
C GLY A 71 -6.16 3.97 -6.61
N ARG A 72 -6.82 4.97 -6.02
CA ARG A 72 -7.59 6.00 -6.74
C ARG A 72 -6.95 7.37 -6.62
N HIS A 73 -7.20 8.23 -7.60
CA HIS A 73 -6.79 9.64 -7.55
C HIS A 73 -7.38 10.33 -6.31
N ARG A 74 -6.61 11.28 -5.77
CA ARG A 74 -6.97 12.02 -4.57
C ARG A 74 -8.26 12.86 -4.77
N PRO A 75 -8.99 13.21 -3.70
CA PRO A 75 -10.18 14.06 -3.79
C PRO A 75 -9.93 15.46 -4.36
N ASP A 76 -8.70 15.98 -4.24
CA ASP A 76 -8.25 17.27 -4.75
C ASP A 76 -7.64 17.21 -6.17
N ASP A 77 -7.58 16.03 -6.81
CA ASP A 77 -7.14 15.86 -8.20
C ASP A 77 -8.34 16.03 -9.16
N PRO A 78 -8.19 16.66 -10.35
CA PRO A 78 -9.26 16.73 -11.37
C PRO A 78 -9.82 15.36 -11.80
N ARG A 79 -9.08 14.28 -11.56
CA ARG A 79 -9.46 12.88 -11.82
C ARG A 79 -9.99 12.17 -10.58
N ALA A 80 -10.34 12.89 -9.51
CA ALA A 80 -10.79 12.35 -8.24
C ALA A 80 -11.73 11.15 -8.38
N GLY A 81 -11.47 10.12 -7.58
CA GLY A 81 -12.27 8.89 -7.55
C GLY A 81 -12.02 7.89 -8.69
N ARG A 82 -11.33 8.28 -9.76
CA ARG A 82 -10.88 7.33 -10.81
C ARG A 82 -9.67 6.53 -10.33
N TRP A 83 -9.53 5.31 -10.82
CA TRP A 83 -8.35 4.49 -10.58
C TRP A 83 -7.09 5.12 -11.19
N ILE A 84 -5.98 5.10 -10.46
CA ILE A 84 -4.70 5.66 -10.95
C ILE A 84 -4.14 4.88 -12.14
N SER A 85 -4.61 3.65 -12.34
CA SER A 85 -4.33 2.83 -13.53
C SER A 85 -5.00 3.35 -14.81
N GLY A 86 -5.96 4.27 -14.71
CA GLY A 86 -6.78 4.72 -15.83
C GLY A 86 -7.82 3.70 -16.31
N LEU A 87 -7.98 2.58 -15.60
CA LEU A 87 -8.97 1.54 -15.92
C LEU A 87 -10.42 2.02 -15.68
N SER A 88 -11.38 1.33 -16.30
CA SER A 88 -12.81 1.52 -15.99
C SER A 88 -13.07 1.21 -14.50
N PRO A 89 -14.20 1.67 -13.94
CA PRO A 89 -14.56 1.35 -12.56
C PRO A 89 -14.49 -0.14 -12.25
N GLU A 90 -15.07 -0.98 -13.11
CA GLU A 90 -15.14 -2.44 -12.95
C GLU A 90 -13.77 -3.11 -13.11
N ALA A 91 -13.01 -2.69 -14.13
CA ALA A 91 -11.68 -3.25 -14.37
C ALA A 91 -10.69 -2.85 -13.28
N GLY A 92 -10.78 -1.62 -12.76
CA GLY A 92 -9.94 -1.19 -11.65
C GLY A 92 -10.35 -1.81 -10.32
N GLU A 93 -11.62 -2.15 -10.13
CA GLU A 93 -12.08 -2.93 -8.97
C GLU A 93 -11.45 -4.32 -8.95
N ALA A 94 -11.41 -4.99 -10.11
CA ALA A 94 -10.74 -6.28 -10.25
C ALA A 94 -9.21 -6.18 -10.16
N HIS A 95 -8.63 -5.02 -10.50
CA HIS A 95 -7.20 -4.81 -10.64
C HIS A 95 -6.69 -3.50 -10.01
N PRO A 96 -6.90 -3.31 -8.69
CA PRO A 96 -6.68 -2.02 -8.03
C PRO A 96 -5.21 -1.60 -7.95
N THR A 97 -4.28 -2.51 -8.20
CA THR A 97 -2.84 -2.29 -8.03
C THR A 97 -2.09 -2.06 -9.34
N ARG A 98 -2.74 -2.17 -10.51
CA ARG A 98 -2.09 -2.06 -11.83
C ARG A 98 -1.50 -0.69 -12.14
N GLY A 99 -1.96 0.37 -11.47
CA GLY A 99 -1.36 1.70 -11.57
C GLY A 99 -0.38 2.02 -10.45
N GLY A 100 -0.08 1.04 -9.60
CA GLY A 100 0.60 1.26 -8.34
C GLY A 100 -0.35 1.62 -7.20
N LEU A 101 0.16 2.25 -6.14
CA LEU A 101 -0.63 2.77 -5.02
C LEU A 101 0.02 4.06 -4.50
N ARG A 102 -0.81 5.04 -4.15
CA ARG A 102 -0.38 6.24 -3.42
C ARG A 102 0.10 5.90 -2.01
N ILE A 103 0.77 6.84 -1.35
CA ILE A 103 1.32 6.64 0.00
C ILE A 103 0.30 6.95 1.10
N GLY A 104 -0.57 7.94 0.91
CA GLY A 104 -1.47 8.51 1.93
C GLY A 104 -0.94 9.79 2.58
N LYS A 105 -0.04 10.54 1.90
CA LYS A 105 0.53 11.79 2.42
C LYS A 105 -0.38 13.00 2.16
N PRO A 106 -0.25 14.11 2.92
CA PRO A 106 -1.15 15.25 2.78
C PRO A 106 -0.91 16.04 1.49
N LEU A 107 0.33 16.17 1.01
CA LEU A 107 0.62 16.98 -0.18
C LEU A 107 0.44 16.15 -1.46
N PRO A 108 -0.11 16.72 -2.55
CA PRO A 108 -0.16 16.04 -3.84
C PRO A 108 1.24 15.81 -4.43
N GLU A 109 1.33 14.97 -5.45
CA GLU A 109 2.53 14.87 -6.29
C GLU A 109 2.94 16.23 -6.85
N ARG A 110 4.24 16.39 -7.13
CA ARG A 110 4.77 17.62 -7.72
C ARG A 110 4.18 17.83 -9.11
N GLY A 111 3.62 19.01 -9.33
CA GLY A 111 3.14 19.41 -10.65
C GLY A 111 4.30 19.43 -11.67
N PRO A 112 4.01 19.26 -12.98
CA PRO A 112 5.05 19.25 -14.02
C PRO A 112 5.87 20.55 -14.05
N ASP A 113 5.24 21.69 -13.74
CA ASP A 113 5.84 23.02 -13.74
C ASP A 113 6.30 23.48 -12.34
N GLU A 114 6.05 22.69 -11.29
CA GLU A 114 6.51 23.00 -9.95
C GLU A 114 8.01 22.70 -9.81
N PRO A 115 8.80 23.61 -9.21
CA PRO A 115 10.22 23.37 -8.98
C PRO A 115 10.42 22.18 -8.05
N PHE A 116 11.48 21.41 -8.31
CA PHE A 116 11.89 20.32 -7.44
C PHE A 116 12.39 20.88 -6.10
N ASP A 117 11.83 20.39 -5.01
CA ASP A 117 12.24 20.71 -3.65
C ASP A 117 12.46 19.40 -2.88
N PRO A 118 13.71 19.06 -2.53
CA PRO A 118 14.04 17.77 -1.95
C PRO A 118 13.35 17.51 -0.61
N ASP A 119 13.08 18.55 0.18
CA ASP A 119 12.42 18.41 1.48
C ASP A 119 10.93 18.17 1.29
N LEU A 120 10.30 18.90 0.35
CA LEU A 120 8.89 18.69 0.03
C LEU A 120 8.63 17.35 -0.65
N GLU A 121 9.56 16.79 -1.43
CA GLU A 121 9.37 15.47 -2.05
C GLU A 121 9.09 14.37 -1.02
N TRP A 122 9.63 14.50 0.20
CA TRP A 122 9.35 13.59 1.32
C TRP A 122 7.95 13.75 1.92
N GLU A 123 7.19 14.77 1.56
CA GLU A 123 5.84 15.02 2.05
C GLU A 123 4.75 14.77 0.98
N ARG A 124 5.16 14.36 -0.23
CA ARG A 124 4.27 14.17 -1.38
C ARG A 124 3.68 12.78 -1.51
N ASP A 125 2.41 12.75 -1.89
CA ASP A 125 1.54 11.57 -1.98
C ASP A 125 1.65 10.82 -3.30
N GLY A 126 2.88 10.65 -3.78
CA GLY A 126 3.16 9.86 -4.96
C GLY A 126 3.33 8.38 -4.65
N GLN A 127 4.33 7.77 -5.25
CA GLN A 127 4.66 6.37 -5.03
C GLN A 127 6.13 6.23 -4.66
N TYR A 128 6.42 5.40 -3.65
CA TYR A 128 7.80 5.05 -3.28
C TYR A 128 7.99 3.54 -3.41
N TYR A 129 9.04 3.14 -4.14
CA TYR A 129 9.34 1.73 -4.40
C TYR A 129 9.30 0.86 -3.14
N HIS A 130 9.97 1.28 -2.06
CA HIS A 130 10.05 0.50 -0.84
C HIS A 130 8.69 0.36 -0.12
N TYR A 131 7.81 1.36 -0.21
CA TYR A 131 6.43 1.26 0.31
C TYR A 131 5.64 0.21 -0.49
N LEU A 132 5.72 0.26 -1.82
CA LEU A 132 5.06 -0.71 -2.69
C LEU A 132 5.55 -2.14 -2.39
N THR A 133 6.85 -2.35 -2.23
CA THR A 133 7.40 -3.68 -1.90
C THR A 133 6.90 -4.20 -0.55
N LYS A 134 6.71 -3.32 0.45
CA LYS A 134 6.16 -3.71 1.74
C LYS A 134 4.68 -4.10 1.63
N TRP A 135 3.93 -3.42 0.77
CA TRP A 135 2.54 -3.79 0.47
C TRP A 135 2.44 -5.10 -0.32
N MET A 136 3.31 -5.33 -1.31
CA MET A 136 3.41 -6.63 -2.01
C MET A 136 3.63 -7.78 -1.02
N HIS A 137 4.48 -7.58 0.00
CA HIS A 137 4.68 -8.55 1.06
C HIS A 137 3.41 -8.79 1.89
N ALA A 138 2.70 -7.72 2.27
CA ALA A 138 1.44 -7.85 3.02
C ALA A 138 0.38 -8.65 2.24
N LEU A 139 0.27 -8.41 0.93
CA LEU A 139 -0.62 -9.15 0.03
C LEU A 139 -0.22 -10.63 -0.14
N ASP A 140 1.09 -10.92 -0.26
CA ASP A 140 1.59 -12.30 -0.30
C ASP A 140 1.32 -13.03 1.04
N ARG A 141 1.48 -12.34 2.17
CA ARG A 141 1.15 -12.87 3.50
C ARG A 141 -0.34 -13.19 3.62
N LEU A 142 -1.22 -12.32 3.13
CA LEU A 142 -2.66 -12.57 3.10
C LEU A 142 -2.95 -13.88 2.37
N SER A 143 -2.45 -14.03 1.14
CA SER A 143 -2.67 -15.24 0.34
C SER A 143 -2.16 -16.53 0.98
N ARG A 144 -1.01 -16.49 1.64
CA ARG A 144 -0.46 -17.67 2.32
C ARG A 144 -1.30 -18.10 3.51
N VAL A 145 -1.87 -17.14 4.23
CA VAL A 145 -2.61 -17.42 5.45
C VAL A 145 -4.06 -17.84 5.13
N THR A 146 -4.68 -17.25 4.11
CA THR A 146 -6.06 -17.61 3.71
C THR A 146 -6.12 -18.80 2.76
N GLY A 147 -5.02 -19.11 2.05
CA GLY A 147 -5.01 -20.08 0.95
C GLY A 147 -5.61 -19.54 -0.36
N ASP A 148 -6.17 -18.33 -0.35
CA ASP A 148 -6.70 -17.65 -1.53
C ASP A 148 -5.57 -16.95 -2.31
N ARG A 149 -5.53 -17.15 -3.63
CA ARG A 149 -4.48 -16.62 -4.50
C ARG A 149 -4.70 -15.17 -4.93
N VAL A 150 -5.86 -14.56 -4.63
CA VAL A 150 -6.17 -13.17 -5.03
C VAL A 150 -5.08 -12.19 -4.59
N GLY A 151 -4.68 -12.22 -3.32
CA GLY A 151 -3.62 -11.34 -2.79
C GLY A 151 -2.29 -11.46 -3.56
N ASN A 152 -1.85 -12.68 -3.86
CA ASN A 152 -0.64 -12.93 -4.65
C ASN A 152 -0.76 -12.38 -6.08
N GLY A 153 -1.94 -12.51 -6.71
CA GLY A 153 -2.22 -11.90 -8.00
C GLY A 153 -2.02 -10.38 -7.98
N LEU A 154 -2.62 -9.71 -6.99
CA LEU A 154 -2.49 -8.26 -6.79
C LEU A 154 -1.05 -7.85 -6.45
N ALA A 155 -0.30 -8.65 -5.68
CA ALA A 155 1.10 -8.39 -5.39
C ALA A 155 1.96 -8.39 -6.67
N ARG A 156 1.66 -9.30 -7.61
CA ARG A 156 2.37 -9.38 -8.90
C ARG A 156 2.03 -8.23 -9.83
N GLU A 157 0.77 -7.81 -9.87
CA GLU A 157 0.35 -6.62 -10.60
C GLU A 157 1.06 -5.38 -10.08
N LEU A 158 1.11 -5.21 -8.75
CA LEU A 158 1.86 -4.13 -8.14
C LEU A 158 3.35 -4.19 -8.45
N ALA A 159 3.94 -5.39 -8.47
CA ALA A 159 5.34 -5.58 -8.84
C ALA A 159 5.62 -5.16 -10.29
N ALA A 160 4.72 -5.46 -11.22
CA ALA A 160 4.83 -5.02 -12.60
C ALA A 160 4.73 -3.50 -12.73
N ALA A 161 3.77 -2.87 -12.04
CA ALA A 161 3.62 -1.42 -12.02
C ALA A 161 4.87 -0.72 -11.42
N ALA A 162 5.37 -1.23 -10.29
CA ALA A 162 6.59 -0.72 -9.67
C ALA A 162 7.81 -0.90 -10.57
N HIS A 163 7.95 -2.05 -11.23
CA HIS A 163 9.06 -2.27 -12.16
C HIS A 163 9.02 -1.25 -13.31
N ALA A 164 7.87 -1.04 -13.94
CA ALA A 164 7.70 -0.07 -15.01
C ALA A 164 7.97 1.38 -14.55
N GLY A 165 7.57 1.75 -13.33
CA GLY A 165 7.71 3.12 -12.81
C GLY A 165 9.09 3.46 -12.24
N PHE A 166 9.86 2.46 -11.78
CA PHE A 166 11.12 2.70 -11.05
C PHE A 166 12.37 2.17 -11.75
N THR A 167 12.24 1.54 -12.91
CA THR A 167 13.40 1.10 -13.70
C THR A 167 13.59 1.95 -14.94
N TYR A 168 14.86 2.25 -15.24
CA TYR A 168 15.24 3.03 -16.41
C TYR A 168 16.27 2.25 -17.21
N ALA A 169 16.10 2.21 -18.53
CA ALA A 169 17.15 1.69 -19.40
C ALA A 169 18.40 2.59 -19.29
N PRO A 170 19.61 2.01 -19.25
CA PRO A 170 20.83 2.80 -19.37
C PRO A 170 20.76 3.65 -20.64
N ARG A 171 21.04 4.96 -20.53
CA ARG A 171 21.14 5.81 -21.72
C ARG A 171 22.21 5.23 -22.66
N PRO A 172 21.90 4.96 -23.94
CA PRO A 172 22.93 4.59 -24.91
C PRO A 172 23.93 5.75 -25.03
N GLY A 173 25.22 5.49 -24.78
CA GLY A 173 26.30 6.41 -25.16
C GLY A 173 27.18 7.02 -24.06
N ARG A 174 27.01 6.69 -22.76
CA ARG A 174 28.03 7.04 -21.76
C ARG A 174 28.98 5.86 -21.57
N ALA A 175 29.90 5.69 -22.51
CA ALA A 175 31.07 4.84 -22.30
C ALA A 175 31.80 5.35 -21.05
N SER A 176 31.90 4.52 -20.01
CA SER A 176 32.80 4.76 -18.90
C SER A 176 34.23 4.72 -19.46
N GLY A 177 34.76 5.91 -19.78
CA GLY A 177 36.16 6.10 -20.10
C GLY A 177 37.01 5.88 -18.84
N CYS A 178 37.24 4.63 -18.47
CA CYS A 178 38.37 4.27 -17.64
C CYS A 178 39.60 4.13 -18.55
N THR A 179 40.24 5.26 -18.87
CA THR A 179 41.64 5.22 -19.30
C THR A 179 42.48 5.09 -18.04
N GLY A 180 42.97 3.86 -17.81
CA GLY A 180 44.04 3.64 -16.85
C GLY A 180 45.31 4.38 -17.29
N ARG A 181 45.90 5.10 -16.35
CA ARG A 181 47.33 5.25 -16.23
C ARG A 181 47.67 5.60 -14.79
#